data_AF-A0AAQ4CT17-F1
#
_entry.id   AF-A0AAQ4CT17-F1
#
_cell.length_a   1.000
_cell.length_b   1.000
_cell.length_c   1.000
_cell.angle_alpha   90.00
_cell.angle_beta   90.00
_cell.angle_gamma   90.00
#
_symmetry.space_group_name_H-M   'P 1'
#
loop_
_entity.id
_entity.type
_entity.pdbx_description
1 polymer ?
#
loop_
_entity_poly.entity_id
_entity_poly.type
_entity_poly.pdbx_seq_one_letter_code
_entity_poly.pdbx_strand_id
1 'polypeptide(L)'
;MRADKYYGKLTLKEFPNATVYLIPKSNASIKGGKRWREMILRFMRNPLEYLEEYFKREKAESLISWIKRKTGWVINKVREERIHLTVLARVVIHDLYWSKALD
;
A
#
# COMPACT_ATOMS: atom_id res chain seq x y z
N MET A 1 -9.14 9.79 18.69
CA MET A 1 -7.77 9.71 18.11
C MET A 1 -7.87 9.44 16.60
N ARG A 2 -6.92 9.91 15.77
CA ARG A 2 -6.92 9.65 14.30
C ARG A 2 -6.42 8.23 14.00
N ALA A 3 -7.14 7.50 13.15
CA ALA A 3 -6.81 6.13 12.79
C ALA A 3 -5.45 5.94 12.13
N ASP A 4 -5.05 6.88 11.27
CA ASP A 4 -3.80 6.73 10.51
C ASP A 4 -2.55 6.79 11.38
N LYS A 5 -2.60 7.45 12.54
CA LYS A 5 -1.48 7.50 13.50
C LYS A 5 -1.15 6.12 14.08
N TYR A 6 -2.15 5.25 14.23
CA TYR A 6 -2.03 3.97 14.91
C TYR A 6 -2.09 2.79 13.94
N TYR A 7 -2.88 2.91 12.87
CA TYR A 7 -3.14 1.84 11.91
C TYR A 7 -2.47 2.07 10.54
N GLY A 8 -1.78 3.21 10.35
CA GLY A 8 -1.02 3.53 9.14
C GLY A 8 0.45 3.17 9.20
N LYS A 9 0.96 2.64 10.33
CA LYS A 9 2.33 2.15 10.43
C LYS A 9 2.42 0.78 9.76
N LEU A 10 2.72 0.79 8.47
CA LEU A 10 3.30 -0.34 7.77
C LEU A 10 4.77 -0.02 7.58
N THR A 11 5.61 -0.49 8.51
CA THR A 11 7.04 -0.23 8.40
C THR A 11 7.66 -1.30 7.51
N LEU A 12 8.56 -0.91 6.60
CA LEU A 12 9.39 -1.85 5.82
C LEU A 12 10.18 -2.86 6.67
N LYS A 13 10.29 -2.60 7.98
CA LYS A 13 10.87 -3.50 8.99
C LYS A 13 9.94 -4.68 9.32
N GLU A 14 8.63 -4.46 9.35
CA GLU A 14 7.63 -5.48 9.68
C GLU A 14 7.39 -6.42 8.49
N PHE A 15 7.65 -5.95 7.28
CA PHE A 15 7.51 -6.73 6.05
C PHE A 15 8.81 -6.68 5.24
N PRO A 16 9.85 -7.43 5.66
CA PRO A 16 11.16 -7.39 5.01
C PRO A 16 11.11 -7.86 3.55
N ASN A 17 10.16 -8.73 3.20
CA ASN A 17 9.98 -9.27 1.85
C ASN A 17 8.91 -8.53 1.04
N ALA A 18 8.29 -7.49 1.61
CA ALA A 18 7.29 -6.74 0.87
C ALA A 18 7.94 -5.94 -0.27
N THR A 19 7.30 -6.01 -1.43
CA THR A 19 7.70 -5.25 -2.59
C THR A 19 7.06 -3.87 -2.54
N VAL A 20 7.89 -2.82 -2.49
CA VAL A 20 7.44 -1.43 -2.47
C VAL A 20 7.31 -0.89 -3.89
N TYR A 21 6.22 -0.17 -4.13
CA TYR A 21 5.96 0.55 -5.37
C TYR A 21 5.82 2.03 -5.06
N LEU A 22 6.59 2.87 -5.75
CA LEU A 22 6.54 4.31 -5.61
C LEU A 22 6.85 4.94 -6.97
N ILE A 23 6.00 5.87 -7.40
CA ILE A 23 6.26 6.65 -8.61
C ILE A 23 7.32 7.71 -8.27
N PRO A 24 8.53 7.63 -8.84
CA PRO A 24 9.54 8.65 -8.61
C PRO A 24 9.04 10.00 -9.16
N LYS A 25 9.23 11.06 -8.37
CA LYS A 25 8.97 12.44 -8.82
C LYS A 25 10.06 12.87 -9.80
N SER A 26 9.80 13.93 -10.57
CA SER A 26 10.76 14.46 -11.55
C SER A 26 12.10 14.90 -10.93
N ASN A 27 12.10 15.26 -9.64
CA ASN A 27 13.29 15.61 -8.87
C ASN A 27 13.91 14.43 -8.10
N ALA A 28 13.42 13.21 -8.29
CA ALA A 28 13.92 12.04 -7.59
C ALA A 28 15.33 11.66 -8.08
N SER A 29 16.29 11.58 -7.15
CA SER A 29 17.65 11.16 -7.47
C SER A 29 17.83 9.66 -7.30
N ILE A 30 18.63 9.03 -8.17
CA ILE A 30 19.01 7.62 -8.05
C ILE A 30 19.92 7.37 -6.83
N LYS A 31 20.54 8.41 -6.27
CA LYS A 31 21.60 8.31 -5.23
C LYS A 31 21.14 7.83 -3.83
N GLY A 32 19.98 7.19 -3.69
CA GLY A 32 19.50 6.61 -2.43
C GLY A 32 20.14 5.25 -2.06
N GLY A 33 19.64 4.63 -0.99
CA GLY A 33 20.07 3.31 -0.52
C GLY A 33 19.74 2.16 -1.49
N LYS A 34 20.25 0.96 -1.23
CA LYS A 34 20.14 -0.21 -2.12
C LYS A 34 18.70 -0.47 -2.61
N ARG A 35 17.73 -0.57 -1.68
CA ARG A 35 16.31 -0.80 -2.00
C ARG A 35 15.70 0.30 -2.88
N TRP A 36 16.11 1.55 -2.67
CA TRP A 36 15.65 2.68 -3.49
C TRP A 36 16.16 2.56 -4.93
N ARG A 37 17.44 2.22 -5.10
CA ARG A 37 18.04 2.00 -6.43
C ARG A 37 17.36 0.84 -7.13
N GLU A 38 17.17 -0.28 -6.45
CA GLU A 38 16.47 -1.45 -7.00
C GLU A 38 15.04 -1.11 -7.44
N MET A 39 14.33 -0.31 -6.65
CA MET A 39 12.98 0.14 -6.99
C MET A 39 12.95 1.03 -8.23
N ILE A 40 13.86 2.01 -8.34
CA ILE A 40 13.96 2.85 -9.55
C ILE A 40 14.32 1.99 -10.77
N LEU A 41 15.29 1.07 -10.62
CA LEU A 41 15.70 0.19 -11.72
C LEU A 41 14.54 -0.71 -12.18
N ARG A 42 13.71 -1.22 -11.27
CA ARG A 42 12.50 -1.98 -11.63
C ARG A 42 11.50 -1.12 -12.41
N PHE A 43 11.27 0.12 -11.98
CA PHE A 43 10.43 1.06 -12.72
C PHE A 43 10.98 1.36 -14.12
N MET A 44 12.30 1.57 -14.24
CA MET A 44 12.93 1.86 -15.54
C MET A 44 12.95 0.64 -16.48
N ARG A 45 13.09 -0.59 -15.97
CA ARG A 45 13.16 -1.81 -16.78
C ARG A 45 11.82 -2.17 -17.41
N ASN A 46 10.73 -2.09 -16.66
CA ASN A 46 9.39 -2.34 -17.18
C ASN A 46 8.38 -1.34 -16.59
N PRO A 47 8.29 -0.13 -17.15
CA PRO A 47 7.46 0.93 -16.58
C PRO A 47 5.96 0.60 -16.65
N LEU A 48 5.49 -0.10 -17.69
CA LEU A 48 4.08 -0.43 -17.84
C LEU A 48 3.62 -1.43 -16.78
N GLU A 49 4.34 -2.54 -16.63
CA GLU A 49 4.05 -3.55 -15.59
C GLU A 49 4.17 -2.95 -14.19
N TYR A 50 5.17 -2.09 -13.96
CA TYR A 50 5.33 -1.40 -12.68
C TYR A 50 4.14 -0.48 -12.37
N LEU A 51 3.68 0.30 -13.35
CA LEU A 51 2.54 1.20 -13.19
C LEU A 51 1.25 0.42 -12.98
N GLU A 52 1.05 -0.69 -13.69
CA GLU A 52 -0.09 -1.57 -13.50
C GLU A 52 -0.16 -2.03 -12.04
N GLU A 53 0.92 -2.62 -11.53
CA GLU A 53 1.04 -3.08 -10.14
C GLU A 53 0.90 -1.95 -9.10
N TYR A 54 1.36 -0.75 -9.44
CA TYR A 54 1.18 0.43 -8.60
C TYR A 54 -0.31 0.81 -8.51
N PHE A 55 -1.01 0.91 -9.64
CA PHE A 55 -2.42 1.33 -9.67
C PHE A 55 -3.36 0.30 -9.03
N LYS A 56 -3.04 -0.99 -9.09
CA LYS A 56 -3.76 -2.05 -8.33
C LYS A 56 -3.78 -1.76 -6.84
N ARG A 57 -2.60 -1.48 -6.29
CA ARG A 57 -2.43 -1.15 -4.86
C ARG A 57 -3.10 0.17 -4.53
N GLU A 58 -2.93 1.18 -5.36
CA GLU A 58 -3.54 2.50 -5.16
C GLU A 58 -5.08 2.41 -5.06
N LYS A 59 -5.73 1.63 -5.93
CA LYS A 59 -7.18 1.40 -5.83
C LYS A 59 -7.61 0.76 -4.51
N ALA A 60 -6.86 -0.25 -4.04
CA ALA A 60 -7.14 -0.88 -2.75
C ALA A 60 -7.00 0.11 -1.57
N GLU A 61 -5.95 0.94 -1.57
CA GLU A 61 -5.77 2.01 -0.59
C GLU A 61 -6.89 3.04 -0.62
N SER A 62 -7.28 3.46 -1.82
CA SER A 62 -8.35 4.44 -2.05
C SER A 62 -9.70 3.93 -1.54
N LEU A 63 -10.01 2.65 -1.74
CA LEU A 63 -11.22 2.03 -1.18
C LEU A 63 -11.16 1.99 0.36
N ILE A 64 -10.05 1.58 0.95
CA ILE A 64 -9.88 1.60 2.41
C ILE A 64 -10.03 3.01 2.98
N SER A 65 -9.47 4.02 2.31
CA SER A 65 -9.61 5.43 2.68
C SER A 65 -11.08 5.90 2.60
N TRP A 66 -11.81 5.45 1.58
CA TRP A 66 -13.25 5.71 1.46
C TRP A 66 -14.06 5.03 2.58
N ILE A 67 -13.78 3.75 2.88
CA ILE A 67 -14.43 3.00 3.97
C ILE A 67 -14.20 3.70 5.31
N LYS A 68 -12.97 4.13 5.60
CA LYS A 68 -12.62 4.89 6.81
C LYS A 68 -13.42 6.19 6.92
N ARG A 69 -13.59 6.92 5.81
CA ARG A 69 -14.42 8.14 5.75
C ARG A 69 -15.90 7.87 6.04
N LYS A 70 -16.44 6.76 5.56
CA LYS A 70 -17.85 6.39 5.76
C LYS A 70 -18.16 5.83 7.15
N THR A 71 -17.25 5.06 7.74
CA THR A 71 -17.47 4.35 9.02
C THR A 71 -17.07 5.16 10.27
N GLY A 72 -16.63 6.41 10.08
CA GLY A 72 -16.22 7.30 11.16
C GLY A 72 -14.73 7.19 11.46
N TRP A 73 -14.02 8.31 11.31
CA TRP A 73 -12.56 8.42 11.55
C TRP A 73 -12.16 8.29 13.02
N VAL A 74 -13.15 8.28 13.92
CA VAL A 74 -12.96 8.39 15.36
C VAL A 74 -12.77 7.00 15.94
N ILE A 75 -11.54 6.72 16.34
CA ILE A 75 -11.25 5.57 17.19
C ILE A 75 -11.45 5.96 18.65
N ASN A 76 -12.34 5.23 19.32
CA ASN A 76 -12.53 5.33 20.77
C ASN A 76 -11.45 4.53 21.54
N LYS A 77 -10.98 3.40 21.01
CA LYS A 77 -9.91 2.57 21.59
C LYS A 77 -9.05 1.90 20.50
N VAL A 78 -7.72 2.01 20.63
CA VAL A 78 -6.78 1.27 19.78
C VAL A 78 -6.80 -0.20 20.19
N ARG A 79 -6.95 -1.09 19.21
CA ARG A 79 -7.04 -2.54 19.39
C ARG A 79 -6.16 -3.21 18.34
N GLU A 80 -5.25 -4.09 18.74
CA GLU A 80 -4.32 -4.76 17.83
C GLU A 80 -5.05 -5.59 16.78
N GLU A 81 -6.17 -6.21 17.14
CA GLU A 81 -7.02 -6.99 16.25
C GLU A 81 -7.52 -6.16 15.06
N ARG A 82 -7.75 -4.85 15.27
CA ARG A 82 -8.17 -3.94 14.21
C ARG A 82 -7.03 -3.58 13.26
N ILE A 83 -5.78 -3.66 13.71
CA ILE A 83 -4.58 -3.50 12.86
C ILE A 83 -4.53 -4.67 11.88
N HIS A 84 -4.57 -5.90 12.42
CA HIS A 84 -4.54 -7.12 11.61
C HIS A 84 -5.74 -7.19 10.64
N LEU A 85 -6.94 -6.85 11.09
CA LEU A 85 -8.13 -6.81 10.23
C LEU A 85 -8.01 -5.77 9.11
N THR A 86 -7.38 -4.61 9.36
CA THR A 86 -7.15 -3.59 8.33
C THR A 86 -6.16 -4.07 7.28
N VAL A 87 -5.10 -4.78 7.70
CA VAL A 87 -4.13 -5.41 6.78
C VAL A 87 -4.81 -6.49 5.96
N LEU A 88 -5.60 -7.37 6.60
CA LEU A 88 -6.35 -8.42 5.91
C LEU A 88 -7.34 -7.84 4.90
N ALA A 89 -8.13 -6.84 5.28
CA ALA A 89 -9.08 -6.19 4.38
C ALA A 89 -8.39 -5.58 3.15
N ARG A 90 -7.20 -5.00 3.32
CA ARG A 90 -6.41 -4.45 2.21
C ARG A 90 -5.94 -5.53 1.24
N VAL A 91 -5.48 -6.67 1.74
CA VAL A 91 -5.07 -7.82 0.91
C VAL A 91 -6.28 -8.42 0.19
N VAL A 92 -7.38 -8.66 0.91
CA VAL A 92 -8.62 -9.21 0.33
C VAL A 92 -9.19 -8.28 -0.75
N ILE A 93 -9.20 -6.97 -0.52
CA ILE A 93 -9.66 -6.01 -1.54
C ILE A 93 -8.75 -6.03 -2.76
N HIS A 94 -7.44 -6.02 -2.56
CA HIS A 94 -6.47 -6.11 -3.65
C HIS A 94 -6.70 -7.37 -4.49
N ASP A 95 -6.86 -8.51 -3.83
CA ASP A 95 -7.08 -9.79 -4.48
C ASP A 95 -8.45 -9.87 -5.13
N LEU A 96 -9.52 -9.30 -4.54
CA LEU A 96 -10.85 -9.27 -5.16
C LEU A 96 -10.88 -8.46 -6.45
N TYR A 97 -10.22 -7.30 -6.49
CA TYR A 97 -10.18 -6.50 -7.69
C TYR A 97 -9.37 -7.14 -8.83
N TRP A 98 -8.45 -8.06 -8.50
CA TRP A 98 -7.52 -8.66 -9.46
C TRP A 98 -7.62 -10.18 -9.60
N SER A 99 -8.55 -10.79 -8.87
CA SER A 99 -8.89 -12.19 -8.97
C SER A 99 -9.56 -12.40 -10.31
N LYS A 100 -8.89 -13.17 -11.17
CA LYS A 100 -9.49 -13.75 -12.38
C LYS A 100 -10.57 -14.79 -12.07
N ALA A 101 -10.90 -15.06 -10.80
CA ALA A 101 -11.91 -16.06 -10.43
C ALA A 101 -13.36 -15.61 -10.70
N LEU A 102 -13.57 -14.41 -11.27
CA LEU A 102 -14.86 -13.92 -11.75
C LEU A 102 -14.94 -13.81 -13.28
N ASP A 103 -13.91 -14.28 -14.00
CA ASP A 103 -13.90 -14.43 -15.47
C ASP A 103 -13.96 -15.91 -15.87
#